data_AF-A0A2X2YET0-F1
#
_entry.id   AF-A0A2X2YET0-F1
#
_cell.length_a   1.000
_cell.length_b   1.000
_cell.length_c   1.000
_cell.angle_alpha   90.00
_cell.angle_beta   90.00
_cell.angle_gamma   90.00
#
_symmetry.space_group_name_H-M   'P 1'
#
loop_
_entity.id
_entity.type
_entity.pdbx_description
1 polymer ?
#
loop_
_entity_poly.entity_id
_entity_poly.type
_entity_poly.pdbx_seq_one_letter_code
_entity_poly.pdbx_strand_id
1 'polypeptide(L)'
;MAALPRWNACQKHLVSKLSSLGADPAAKDASRVLRLVNTVNTKSGNICRVVSVLERDGAPIRYNFEYLAEMLLPVARWDIEKQRQTKAEQKLQLLPGGRQSNLRGFSGRQLAWDRLEDLRKLDEPARWVTEGERMRHLFWRINFLLLSGATHSTSDVSRSGRAGHRDLSCMVLPFTRVNDAVQQSKAV
;
A
#
# COMPACT_ATOMS: atom_id res chain seq x y z
N MET A 1 -8.06 -19.64 1.86
CA MET A 1 -6.94 -19.58 2.83
C MET A 1 -5.69 -19.08 2.12
N ALA A 2 -5.06 -18.01 2.59
CA ALA A 2 -3.91 -17.43 1.91
C ALA A 2 -2.63 -18.25 2.17
N ALA A 3 -2.06 -18.86 1.13
CA ALA A 3 -0.80 -19.63 1.20
C ALA A 3 0.43 -18.70 1.32
N LEU A 4 0.35 -17.50 0.75
CA LEU A 4 1.44 -16.53 0.66
C LEU A 4 2.00 -16.11 2.03
N PRO A 5 1.19 -15.74 3.05
CA PRO A 5 1.71 -15.38 4.36
C PRO A 5 2.50 -16.52 5.03
N ARG A 6 2.08 -17.76 4.80
CA ARG A 6 2.73 -18.94 5.39
C ARG A 6 4.06 -19.25 4.71
N TRP A 7 4.11 -19.17 3.38
CA TRP A 7 5.36 -19.27 2.65
C TRP A 7 6.38 -18.21 3.08
N ASN A 8 5.94 -16.95 3.21
CA ASN A 8 6.81 -15.87 3.70
C ASN A 8 7.32 -16.14 5.12
N ALA A 9 6.50 -16.73 6.00
CA ALA A 9 6.95 -17.11 7.35
C ALA A 9 8.03 -18.20 7.31
N CYS A 10 7.84 -19.26 6.52
CA CYS A 10 8.82 -20.33 6.36
C CYS A 10 10.15 -19.79 5.82
N GLN A 11 10.12 -18.98 4.77
CA GLN A 11 11.34 -18.41 4.18
C GLN A 11 12.07 -17.48 5.15
N LYS A 12 11.34 -16.63 5.88
CA LYS A 12 11.94 -15.80 6.94
C LYS A 12 12.65 -16.65 7.99
N HIS A 13 12.02 -17.75 8.42
CA HIS A 13 12.60 -18.64 9.41
C HIS A 13 13.86 -19.34 8.89
N LEU A 14 13.83 -19.86 7.66
CA LEU A 14 14.99 -20.50 7.02
C LEU A 14 16.16 -19.53 6.88
N VAL A 15 15.92 -18.32 6.35
CA VAL A 15 16.97 -17.31 6.18
C VAL A 15 17.56 -16.91 7.53
N SER A 16 16.74 -16.81 8.57
CA SER A 16 17.24 -16.53 9.92
C SER A 16 18.12 -17.66 10.46
N LYS A 17 17.72 -18.92 10.28
CA LYS A 17 18.47 -20.10 10.76
C LYS A 17 19.78 -20.30 10.01
N LEU A 18 19.79 -20.00 8.71
CA LEU A 18 20.95 -20.16 7.83
C LEU A 18 21.80 -18.89 7.73
N SER A 19 21.52 -17.85 8.52
CA SER A 19 22.26 -16.59 8.47
C SER A 19 23.75 -16.78 8.77
N SER A 20 24.11 -17.73 9.65
CA SER A 20 25.50 -18.05 9.97
C SER A 20 26.26 -18.67 8.80
N LEU A 21 25.56 -19.27 7.83
CA LEU A 21 26.12 -19.85 6.62
C LEU A 21 26.10 -18.87 5.44
N GLY A 22 25.74 -17.59 5.67
CA GLY A 22 25.72 -16.57 4.63
C GLY A 22 24.43 -16.53 3.79
N ALA A 23 23.30 -17.00 4.33
CA ALA A 23 22.02 -16.88 3.64
C ALA A 23 21.68 -15.41 3.31
N ASP A 24 21.22 -15.16 2.08
CA ASP A 24 20.85 -13.82 1.61
C ASP A 24 19.62 -13.29 2.37
N PRO A 25 19.74 -12.18 3.14
CA PRO A 25 18.63 -11.58 3.87
C PRO A 25 17.46 -11.13 2.98
N ALA A 26 17.70 -10.89 1.69
CA ALA A 26 16.68 -10.48 0.73
C ALA A 26 15.85 -11.66 0.17
N ALA A 27 16.26 -12.90 0.40
CA ALA A 27 15.58 -14.10 -0.10
C ALA A 27 14.39 -14.54 0.78
N LYS A 28 13.51 -13.60 1.16
CA LYS A 28 12.39 -13.82 2.11
C LYS A 28 10.99 -13.71 1.49
N ASP A 29 10.90 -13.77 0.16
CA ASP A 29 9.62 -13.68 -0.56
C ASP A 29 9.30 -14.95 -1.37
N ALA A 30 8.01 -15.31 -1.39
CA ALA A 30 7.53 -16.51 -2.06
C ALA A 30 7.29 -16.32 -3.57
N SER A 31 7.31 -15.07 -4.03
CA SER A 31 7.01 -14.67 -5.41
C SER A 31 8.25 -14.62 -6.32
N ARG A 32 9.43 -14.89 -5.77
CA ARG A 32 10.70 -14.73 -6.46
C ARG A 32 10.85 -15.70 -7.61
N VAL A 33 11.28 -15.15 -8.75
CA VAL A 33 11.67 -15.94 -9.92
C VAL A 33 13.07 -16.50 -9.68
N LEU A 34 13.16 -17.83 -9.64
CA LEU A 34 14.43 -18.55 -9.55
C LEU A 34 15.07 -18.68 -10.93
N ARG A 35 16.40 -18.84 -10.97
CA ARG A 35 17.11 -19.09 -12.23
C ARG A 35 16.81 -20.50 -12.74
N LEU A 36 16.69 -20.61 -14.06
CA LEU A 36 16.43 -21.87 -14.74
C LEU A 36 17.72 -22.68 -14.87
N VAL A 37 17.62 -24.00 -14.67
CA VAL A 37 18.76 -24.93 -14.77
C VAL A 37 19.28 -24.97 -16.21
N ASN A 38 20.58 -25.15 -16.40
CA ASN A 38 21.28 -25.15 -17.69
C ASN A 38 21.26 -23.80 -18.43
N THR A 39 21.00 -22.70 -17.73
CA THR A 39 21.14 -21.33 -18.29
C THR A 39 22.44 -20.66 -17.83
N VAL A 40 22.95 -19.74 -18.65
CA VAL A 40 24.18 -18.98 -18.34
C VAL A 40 23.81 -17.73 -17.54
N ASN A 41 24.48 -17.53 -16.40
CA ASN A 41 24.41 -16.28 -15.65
C ASN A 41 25.30 -15.24 -16.33
N THR A 42 24.73 -14.25 -17.01
CA THR A 42 25.47 -13.21 -17.74
C THR A 42 26.42 -12.40 -16.86
N LYS A 43 26.13 -12.26 -15.55
CA LYS A 43 27.01 -11.52 -14.62
C LYS A 43 28.31 -12.25 -14.28
N SER A 44 28.31 -13.59 -14.33
CA SER A 44 29.47 -14.39 -13.93
C SER A 44 30.00 -15.31 -15.03
N GLY A 45 29.31 -15.43 -16.16
CA GLY A 45 29.63 -16.38 -17.24
C GLY A 45 29.38 -17.86 -16.93
N ASN A 46 28.94 -18.18 -15.70
CA ASN A 46 28.81 -19.56 -15.24
C ASN A 46 27.44 -20.15 -15.57
N ILE A 47 27.40 -21.45 -15.83
CA ILE A 47 26.17 -22.22 -16.06
C ILE A 47 25.51 -22.55 -14.71
N CYS A 48 24.20 -22.31 -14.60
CA CYS A 48 23.39 -22.74 -13.46
C CYS A 48 23.19 -24.25 -13.52
N ARG A 49 23.89 -25.00 -12.65
CA ARG A 49 23.81 -26.47 -12.58
C ARG A 49 23.18 -26.90 -11.26
N VAL A 50 22.49 -28.04 -11.27
CA VAL A 50 22.01 -28.67 -10.04
C VAL A 50 23.19 -29.37 -9.38
N VAL A 51 23.47 -29.04 -8.12
CA VAL A 51 24.61 -29.59 -7.38
C VAL A 51 24.29 -30.97 -6.80
N SER A 52 23.09 -31.15 -6.25
CA SER A 52 22.66 -32.40 -5.65
C SER A 52 21.13 -32.49 -5.61
N VAL A 53 20.60 -33.69 -5.81
CA VAL A 53 19.18 -34.03 -5.66
C VAL A 53 19.10 -35.29 -4.83
N LEU A 54 18.22 -35.29 -3.82
CA LEU A 54 17.86 -36.50 -3.10
C LEU A 54 16.79 -37.25 -3.90
N GLU A 55 17.10 -38.48 -4.27
CA GLU A 55 16.23 -39.32 -5.09
C GLU A 55 15.77 -40.57 -4.34
N ARG A 56 14.54 -40.99 -4.63
CA ARG A 56 13.98 -42.26 -4.19
C ARG A 56 13.27 -42.88 -5.39
N ASP A 57 13.58 -44.13 -5.69
CA ASP A 57 13.02 -44.88 -6.84
C ASP A 57 13.22 -44.16 -8.19
N GLY A 58 14.36 -43.48 -8.36
CA GLY A 58 14.71 -42.75 -9.59
C GLY A 58 13.98 -41.42 -9.77
N ALA A 59 13.28 -40.92 -8.75
CA ALA A 59 12.60 -39.63 -8.78
C ALA A 59 13.04 -38.72 -7.62
N PRO A 60 13.06 -37.38 -7.82
CA PRO A 60 13.32 -36.43 -6.74
C PRO A 60 12.30 -36.59 -5.62
N ILE A 61 12.78 -36.64 -4.37
CA ILE A 61 11.91 -36.71 -3.20
C ILE A 61 11.10 -35.41 -3.09
N ARG A 62 9.79 -35.55 -2.91
CA ARG A 62 8.86 -34.42 -2.74
C ARG A 62 8.24 -34.47 -1.35
N TYR A 63 8.19 -33.32 -0.70
CA TYR A 63 7.54 -33.15 0.60
C TYR A 63 6.27 -32.31 0.45
N ASN A 64 5.23 -32.68 1.19
CA ASN A 64 4.06 -31.83 1.34
C ASN A 64 4.46 -30.54 2.06
N PHE A 65 4.03 -29.39 1.53
CA PHE A 65 4.29 -28.10 2.15
C PHE A 65 3.74 -27.99 3.57
N GLU A 66 2.59 -28.59 3.86
CA GLU A 66 2.00 -28.58 5.20
C GLU A 66 2.96 -29.20 6.23
N TYR A 67 3.47 -30.39 5.89
CA TYR A 67 4.45 -31.12 6.69
C TYR A 67 5.74 -30.31 6.88
N LEU A 68 6.27 -29.71 5.80
CA LEU A 68 7.45 -28.84 5.88
C LEU A 68 7.22 -27.66 6.83
N ALA A 69 6.06 -27.00 6.73
CA ALA A 69 5.75 -25.82 7.53
C ALA A 69 5.58 -26.15 9.01
N GLU A 70 4.97 -27.29 9.34
CA GLU A 70 4.85 -27.79 10.72
C GLU A 70 6.21 -28.13 11.34
N MET A 71 7.10 -28.75 10.57
CA MET A 71 8.44 -29.09 11.03
C MET A 71 9.34 -27.86 11.21
N LEU A 72 9.15 -26.83 10.38
CA LEU A 72 10.03 -25.67 10.33
C LEU A 72 9.58 -24.54 11.27
N LEU A 73 8.27 -24.27 11.35
CA LEU A 73 7.75 -23.13 12.09
C LEU A 73 7.58 -23.48 13.58
N PRO A 74 7.95 -22.58 14.50
CA PRO A 74 7.88 -22.84 15.94
C PRO A 74 6.45 -22.84 16.50
N VAL A 75 5.46 -22.32 15.75
CA VAL A 75 4.08 -22.19 16.21
C VAL A 75 3.17 -22.89 15.20
N ALA A 76 2.31 -23.76 15.71
CA ALA A 76 1.36 -24.48 14.89
C ALA A 76 0.23 -23.57 14.41
N ARG A 77 -0.41 -24.00 13.33
CA ARG A 77 -1.44 -23.22 12.66
C ARG A 77 -2.65 -22.94 13.55
N TRP A 78 -3.11 -23.94 14.30
CA TRP A 78 -4.28 -23.83 15.16
C TRP A 78 -4.06 -22.83 16.30
N ASP A 79 -2.82 -22.71 16.78
CA ASP A 79 -2.48 -21.75 17.84
C ASP A 79 -2.58 -20.30 17.34
N ILE A 80 -2.13 -20.03 16.10
CA ILE A 80 -2.26 -18.71 15.48
C ILE A 80 -3.73 -18.34 15.29
N GLU A 81 -4.55 -19.30 14.85
CA GLU A 81 -5.98 -19.06 14.64
C GLU A 81 -6.69 -18.82 15.97
N LYS A 82 -6.40 -19.62 17.00
CA LYS A 82 -6.91 -19.42 18.36
C LYS A 82 -6.50 -18.05 18.90
N GLN A 83 -5.25 -17.64 18.75
CA GLN A 83 -4.79 -16.30 19.16
C GLN A 83 -5.53 -15.17 18.43
N ARG A 84 -5.82 -15.33 17.13
CA ARG A 84 -6.59 -14.35 16.37
C ARG A 84 -8.03 -14.27 16.85
N GLN A 85 -8.66 -15.41 17.13
CA GLN A 85 -10.00 -15.48 17.69
C GLN A 85 -10.05 -14.82 19.07
N THR A 86 -9.14 -15.19 19.98
CA THR A 86 -9.05 -14.57 21.30
C THR A 86 -8.83 -13.05 21.23
N LYS A 87 -7.97 -12.57 20.31
CA LYS A 87 -7.78 -11.13 20.09
C LYS A 87 -9.01 -10.44 19.51
N ALA A 88 -9.77 -11.13 18.66
CA ALA A 88 -11.01 -10.62 18.11
C ALA A 88 -12.11 -10.55 19.17
N GLU A 89 -12.19 -11.54 20.05
CA GLU A 89 -13.10 -11.59 21.20
C GLU A 89 -12.74 -10.54 22.25
N GLN A 90 -11.46 -10.35 22.53
CA GLN A 90 -10.93 -9.32 23.44
C GLN A 90 -10.91 -7.91 22.83
N LYS A 91 -11.41 -7.74 21.60
CA LYS A 91 -11.40 -6.45 20.93
C LYS A 91 -12.28 -5.49 21.73
N LEU A 92 -11.63 -4.48 22.33
CA LEU A 92 -12.28 -3.46 23.13
C LEU A 92 -13.45 -2.85 22.35
N GLN A 93 -14.64 -2.93 22.93
CA GLN A 93 -15.81 -2.27 22.37
C GLN A 93 -15.66 -0.76 22.62
N LEU A 94 -15.79 0.02 21.56
CA LEU A 94 -15.82 1.47 21.69
C LEU A 94 -17.12 1.85 22.39
N LEU A 95 -17.03 2.19 23.68
CA LEU A 95 -18.16 2.74 24.41
C LEU A 95 -18.53 4.08 23.75
N PRO A 96 -19.80 4.30 23.39
CA PRO A 96 -20.22 5.56 22.81
C PRO A 96 -20.02 6.67 23.85
N GLY A 97 -19.01 7.51 23.66
CA GLY A 97 -18.76 8.67 24.50
C GLY A 97 -19.85 9.71 24.35
N GLY A 98 -20.29 10.29 25.47
CA GLY A 98 -21.25 11.39 25.49
C GLY A 98 -20.60 12.70 25.05
N ARG A 99 -21.19 13.33 24.02
CA ARG A 99 -20.82 14.59 23.33
C ARG A 99 -19.67 14.48 22.32
N GLN A 100 -20.05 14.23 21.06
CA GLN A 100 -19.24 14.54 19.87
C GLN A 100 -19.73 15.84 19.18
N SER A 101 -20.38 16.75 19.91
CA SER A 101 -21.28 17.74 19.29
C SER A 101 -20.63 18.70 18.30
N ASN A 102 -19.30 18.86 18.32
CA ASN A 102 -18.59 19.78 17.42
C ASN A 102 -17.28 19.20 16.80
N LEU A 103 -17.02 17.90 16.94
CA LEU A 103 -15.83 17.30 16.32
C LEU A 103 -16.18 16.84 14.90
N ARG A 104 -15.56 17.45 13.88
CA ARG A 104 -15.67 16.96 12.51
C ARG A 104 -15.10 15.54 12.47
N GLY A 105 -15.86 14.60 11.91
CA GLY A 105 -15.37 13.23 11.71
C GLY A 105 -14.09 13.22 10.87
N PHE A 106 -13.17 12.30 11.19
CA PHE A 106 -11.95 12.14 10.40
C PHE A 106 -12.29 11.70 8.98
N SER A 107 -12.10 12.58 8.01
CA SER A 107 -12.27 12.28 6.58
C SER A 107 -10.92 12.40 5.89
N GLY A 108 -10.45 11.28 5.31
CA GLY A 108 -9.19 11.27 4.56
C GLY A 108 -9.20 12.25 3.38
N ARG A 109 -10.37 12.49 2.76
CA ARG A 109 -10.55 13.46 1.67
C ARG A 109 -10.39 14.90 2.18
N GLN A 110 -11.02 15.22 3.30
CA GLN A 110 -10.92 16.55 3.91
C GLN A 110 -9.48 16.83 4.34
N LEU A 111 -8.82 15.86 4.97
CA LEU A 111 -7.42 15.99 5.36
C LEU A 111 -6.49 16.23 4.16
N ALA A 112 -6.74 15.54 3.04
CA ALA A 112 -5.98 15.76 1.81
C ALA A 112 -6.20 17.17 1.26
N TRP A 113 -7.45 17.66 1.29
CA TRP A 113 -7.77 19.03 0.88
C TRP A 113 -7.10 20.08 1.78
N ASP A 114 -7.19 19.93 3.10
CA ASP A 114 -6.60 20.86 4.05
C ASP A 114 -5.07 20.95 3.87
N ARG A 115 -4.40 19.80 3.67
CA ARG A 115 -2.95 19.76 3.36
C ARG A 115 -2.59 20.46 2.04
N LEU A 116 -3.43 20.34 1.02
CA LEU A 116 -3.23 21.06 -0.24
C LEU A 116 -3.34 22.57 -0.04
N GLU A 117 -4.29 23.01 0.79
CA GLU A 117 -4.50 24.41 1.09
C GLU A 117 -3.35 24.99 1.93
N ASP A 118 -2.83 24.20 2.87
CA ASP A 118 -1.62 24.55 3.61
C ASP A 118 -0.41 24.72 2.67
N LEU A 119 -0.22 23.82 1.71
CA LEU A 119 0.84 23.97 0.70
C LEU A 119 0.66 25.22 -0.18
N ARG A 120 -0.58 25.59 -0.53
CA ARG A 120 -0.86 26.84 -1.26
C ARG A 120 -0.55 28.08 -0.41
N LYS A 121 -0.93 28.06 0.86
CA LYS A 121 -0.61 29.14 1.81
C LYS A 121 0.88 29.28 2.07
N LEU A 122 1.66 28.19 1.98
CA LEU A 122 3.12 28.26 2.08
C LEU A 122 3.78 28.91 0.87
N ASP A 123 3.14 28.85 -0.32
CA ASP A 123 3.61 29.51 -1.54
C ASP A 123 3.40 31.03 -1.53
N GLU A 124 2.34 31.53 -0.87
CA GLU A 124 1.94 32.95 -0.94
C GLU A 124 2.98 33.93 -0.37
N PRO A 125 3.58 33.71 0.81
CA PRO A 125 4.52 34.67 1.39
C PRO A 125 5.98 34.40 1.02
N ALA A 126 6.32 33.29 0.34
CA ALA A 126 7.69 32.80 0.45
C ALA A 126 8.28 32.00 -0.71
N ARG A 127 9.52 32.40 -1.02
CA ARG A 127 10.56 31.62 -1.71
C ARG A 127 11.05 30.41 -0.89
N TRP A 128 10.18 29.72 -0.13
CA TRP A 128 10.57 28.56 0.70
C TRP A 128 10.84 27.29 -0.12
N VAL A 129 10.42 27.25 -1.40
CA VAL A 129 10.83 26.17 -2.30
C VAL A 129 12.30 26.38 -2.66
N THR A 130 13.17 25.70 -1.94
CA THR A 130 14.61 25.65 -2.24
C THR A 130 14.80 25.19 -3.68
N GLU A 131 15.80 25.75 -4.38
CA GLU A 131 16.10 25.37 -5.75
C GLU A 131 16.35 23.85 -5.85
N GLY A 132 15.59 23.15 -6.69
CA GLY A 132 15.58 21.68 -6.80
C GLY A 132 14.36 20.97 -6.20
N GLU A 133 13.60 21.60 -5.30
CA GLU A 133 12.46 20.96 -4.61
C GLU A 133 11.10 21.16 -5.32
N ARG A 134 11.09 21.88 -6.46
CA ARG A 134 9.88 22.19 -7.23
C ARG A 134 9.11 20.93 -7.66
N MET A 135 9.82 19.90 -8.10
CA MET A 135 9.20 18.65 -8.54
C MET A 135 8.53 17.91 -7.39
N ARG A 136 9.14 17.90 -6.20
CA ARG A 136 8.57 17.29 -5.00
C ARG A 136 7.33 18.05 -4.54
N HIS A 137 7.38 19.37 -4.59
CA HIS A 137 6.24 20.22 -4.26
C HIS A 137 5.05 19.99 -5.20
N LEU A 138 5.31 19.93 -6.51
CA LEU A 138 4.30 19.60 -7.51
C LEU A 138 3.71 18.20 -7.29
N PHE A 139 4.58 17.21 -7.02
CA PHE A 139 4.17 15.84 -6.74
C PHE A 139 3.20 15.76 -5.55
N TRP A 140 3.49 16.42 -4.42
CA TRP A 140 2.58 16.41 -3.27
C TRP A 140 1.26 17.10 -3.55
N ARG A 141 1.27 18.26 -4.23
CA ARG A 141 0.05 18.99 -4.57
C ARG A 141 -0.89 18.18 -5.45
N ILE A 142 -0.36 17.53 -6.49
CA ILE A 142 -1.16 16.69 -7.39
C ILE A 142 -1.74 15.50 -6.63
N ASN A 143 -0.95 14.84 -5.77
CA ASN A 143 -1.44 13.71 -4.98
C ASN A 143 -2.55 14.13 -4.00
N PHE A 144 -2.39 15.24 -3.28
CA PHE A 144 -3.43 15.73 -2.36
C PHE A 144 -4.69 16.20 -3.08
N LEU A 145 -4.53 16.82 -4.25
CA LEU A 145 -5.66 17.18 -5.11
C LEU A 145 -6.44 15.92 -5.57
N LEU A 146 -5.74 14.88 -6.00
CA LEU A 146 -6.37 13.62 -6.40
C LEU A 146 -7.06 12.91 -5.22
N LEU A 147 -6.38 12.82 -4.07
CA LEU A 147 -6.90 12.17 -2.86
C LEU A 147 -8.10 12.91 -2.25
N SER A 148 -8.17 14.24 -2.41
CA SER A 148 -9.37 15.00 -2.01
C SER A 148 -10.58 14.66 -2.89
N GLY A 149 -10.37 14.17 -4.12
CA GLY A 149 -11.43 13.84 -5.07
C GLY A 149 -11.98 15.05 -5.83
N ALA A 150 -11.28 16.19 -5.80
CA ALA A 150 -11.68 17.42 -6.48
C ALA A 150 -11.48 17.39 -8.02
N THR A 151 -10.80 16.37 -8.54
CA THR A 151 -10.62 16.17 -9.98
C THR A 151 -11.74 15.28 -10.55
N HIS A 152 -12.69 15.86 -11.27
CA HIS A 152 -13.63 15.11 -12.09
C HIS A 152 -12.94 14.70 -13.41
N SER A 153 -12.95 13.40 -13.74
CA SER A 153 -12.35 12.88 -14.98
C SER A 153 -13.22 13.08 -16.24
N THR A 154 -14.38 13.73 -16.11
CA THR A 154 -15.47 13.63 -17.10
C THR A 154 -15.90 14.93 -17.78
N SER A 155 -15.16 16.05 -17.65
CA SER A 155 -15.53 17.31 -18.31
C SER A 155 -14.57 17.86 -19.38
N ASP A 156 -13.40 17.28 -19.61
CA ASP A 156 -12.37 17.93 -20.46
C ASP A 156 -12.20 17.37 -21.88
N VAL A 157 -13.08 16.47 -22.37
CA VAL A 157 -12.92 15.87 -23.72
C VAL A 157 -13.77 16.55 -24.83
N SER A 158 -14.65 17.50 -24.53
CA SER A 158 -15.60 18.00 -25.57
C SER A 158 -15.59 19.50 -25.85
N ARG A 159 -14.58 20.26 -25.40
CA ARG A 159 -14.50 21.71 -25.68
C ARG A 159 -13.15 22.19 -26.22
N SER A 160 -12.53 21.42 -27.11
CA SER A 160 -11.50 21.94 -28.02
C SER A 160 -12.16 22.43 -29.31
N GLY A 161 -12.69 23.66 -29.31
CA GLY A 161 -13.31 24.18 -30.52
C GLY A 161 -14.03 25.52 -30.39
N ARG A 162 -13.36 26.55 -29.81
CA ARG A 162 -13.45 27.99 -30.18
C ARG A 162 -13.06 28.89 -29.01
N ALA A 163 -12.43 30.01 -29.39
CA ALA A 163 -11.99 31.15 -28.59
C ALA A 163 -10.80 30.85 -27.66
N GLY A 164 -9.63 31.47 -27.82
CA GLY A 164 -9.42 32.87 -28.17
C GLY A 164 -9.35 33.67 -26.86
N HIS A 165 -8.13 33.77 -26.33
CA HIS A 165 -7.65 34.83 -25.45
C HIS A 165 -8.69 35.45 -24.49
N ARG A 166 -8.81 34.89 -23.28
CA ARG A 166 -9.03 35.60 -22.00
C ARG A 166 -9.19 34.62 -20.85
N ASP A 167 -8.57 35.00 -19.73
CA ASP A 167 -8.89 34.64 -18.35
C ASP A 167 -8.60 33.21 -17.87
N LEU A 168 -7.46 33.11 -17.17
CA LEU A 168 -7.14 32.10 -16.15
C LEU A 168 -8.10 32.13 -14.92
N SER A 169 -9.30 32.69 -15.08
CA SER A 169 -10.31 32.85 -14.01
C SER A 169 -11.11 31.57 -13.75
N CYS A 170 -10.93 30.48 -14.49
CA CYS A 170 -11.76 29.27 -14.30
C CYS A 170 -11.27 28.30 -13.21
N MET A 171 -10.15 28.58 -12.52
CA MET A 171 -9.68 27.80 -11.38
C MET A 171 -10.33 28.20 -10.03
N VAL A 172 -11.44 28.93 -10.06
CA VAL A 172 -12.30 29.15 -8.90
C VAL A 172 -13.66 28.56 -9.20
N LEU A 173 -13.84 27.27 -8.91
CA LEU A 173 -15.17 26.74 -8.67
C LEU A 173 -15.39 26.76 -7.15
N PRO A 174 -16.41 27.49 -6.66
CA PRO A 174 -16.71 27.53 -5.23
C PRO A 174 -17.22 26.15 -4.82
N PHE A 175 -16.55 25.55 -3.82
CA PHE A 175 -17.06 24.41 -3.07
C PHE A 175 -18.21 24.89 -2.16
N THR A 176 -19.31 25.32 -2.77
CA THR A 176 -20.55 25.70 -2.08
C THR A 176 -21.72 25.04 -2.79
N ARG A 177 -21.82 23.72 -2.71
CA ARG A 177 -23.09 22.97 -2.85
C ARG A 177 -22.89 21.47 -2.57
N VAL A 178 -22.63 21.13 -1.31
CA VAL A 178 -22.94 19.76 -0.82
C VAL A 178 -23.61 19.78 0.56
N ASN A 179 -23.52 20.87 1.34
CA ASN A 179 -24.10 20.91 2.68
C ASN A 179 -25.55 21.43 2.80
N ASP A 180 -26.16 21.95 1.73
CA ASP A 180 -27.52 22.52 1.83
C ASP A 180 -28.64 21.48 1.73
N ALA A 181 -28.33 20.22 1.43
CA ALA A 181 -29.34 19.16 1.32
C ALA A 181 -29.73 18.50 2.67
N VAL A 182 -29.10 18.89 3.79
CA VAL A 182 -29.38 18.29 5.12
C VAL A 182 -30.24 19.20 6.02
N GLN A 183 -30.48 20.46 5.64
CA GLN A 183 -31.22 21.41 6.50
C GLN A 183 -32.70 21.65 6.16
N GLN A 184 -33.28 21.02 5.13
CA GLN A 184 -34.69 21.23 4.75
C GLN A 184 -35.67 20.10 5.12
N SER A 185 -35.31 19.17 6.01
CA SER A 185 -36.24 18.16 6.55
C SER A 185 -36.60 18.37 8.03
N LYS A 186 -36.55 19.61 8.52
CA LYS A 186 -37.07 19.99 9.86
C LYS A 186 -37.74 21.36 9.82
N ALA A 187 -38.85 21.47 9.09
CA ALA A 187 -39.87 22.49 9.30
C ALA A 187 -41.08 22.18 8.40
N VAL A 188 -41.87 21.17 8.77
CA VAL A 188 -43.35 21.14 8.90
C VAL A 188 -43.66 19.87 9.68
#